data_AF-X0SZF0-F1
#
_entry.id   AF-X0SZF0-F1
#
_cell.length_a   1.000
_cell.length_b   1.000
_cell.length_c   1.000
_cell.angle_alpha   90.00
_cell.angle_beta   90.00
_cell.angle_gamma   90.00
#
_symmetry.space_group_name_H-M   'P 1'
#
loop_
_entity.id
_entity.type
_entity.pdbx_description
1 polymer ?
#
loop_
_entity_poly.entity_id
_entity_poly.type
_entity_poly.pdbx_seq_one_letter_code
_entity_poly.pdbx_strand_id
1 'polypeptide(L)'
;MVDLGYEPNVRFNALQGHRRLLFDHPELGYDADVMLDVFVMCHELNFVGRLERDEYTVPIEELLLSKMQVVELNEKDVKDSFAMLHDHDIAEGDGLDTIDPAFIAKLCSGDWGWYKTLTMNIDKMIDLAPDYLEEKESEVVVQRLAQLRRVIEDEPKSRKWKMRARIGEKKRWYELPEDVVAHKY
;
A
#
# COMPACT_ATOMS: atom_id res chain seq x y z
N MET A 1 -3.40 -20.34 14.14
CA MET A 1 -4.18 -19.33 14.89
C MET A 1 -4.66 -19.87 16.23
N VAL A 2 -5.54 -20.88 16.25
CA VAL A 2 -6.03 -21.47 17.52
C VAL A 2 -4.90 -22.02 18.38
N ASP A 3 -3.93 -22.71 17.79
CA ASP A 3 -2.74 -23.21 18.51
C ASP A 3 -1.85 -22.09 19.06
N LEU A 4 -2.04 -20.85 18.61
CA LEU A 4 -1.35 -19.64 19.07
C LEU A 4 -2.20 -18.83 20.09
N GLY A 5 -3.33 -19.38 20.56
CA GLY A 5 -4.20 -18.71 21.54
C GLY A 5 -5.24 -17.74 20.95
N TYR A 6 -5.35 -17.64 19.62
CA TYR A 6 -6.30 -16.75 18.95
C TYR A 6 -7.67 -17.39 18.77
N GLU A 7 -8.74 -16.64 19.08
CA GLU A 7 -10.13 -17.04 18.91
C GLU A 7 -10.73 -16.40 17.65
N PRO A 8 -11.43 -17.15 16.77
CA PRO A 8 -12.02 -16.59 15.57
C PRO A 8 -13.24 -15.71 15.90
N ASN A 9 -13.34 -14.55 15.26
CA ASN A 9 -14.57 -13.76 15.27
C ASN A 9 -15.64 -14.43 14.41
N VAL A 10 -16.43 -15.32 15.01
CA VAL A 10 -17.37 -16.21 14.30
C VAL A 10 -18.32 -15.46 13.39
N ARG A 11 -18.89 -14.34 13.86
CA ARG A 11 -19.88 -13.57 13.09
C ARG A 11 -19.22 -12.86 11.91
N PHE A 12 -18.06 -12.23 12.11
CA PHE A 12 -17.33 -11.56 11.04
C PHE A 12 -16.88 -12.56 9.98
N ASN A 13 -16.26 -13.67 10.39
CA ASN A 13 -15.69 -14.67 9.50
C ASN A 13 -16.78 -15.40 8.69
N ALA A 14 -17.98 -15.62 9.25
CA ALA A 14 -19.10 -16.17 8.50
C ALA A 14 -19.59 -15.27 7.35
N LEU A 15 -19.46 -13.95 7.50
CA LEU A 15 -19.90 -12.96 6.51
C LEU A 15 -18.78 -12.60 5.51
N GLN A 16 -17.55 -12.43 5.99
CA GLN A 16 -16.42 -11.88 5.24
C GLN A 16 -15.29 -12.88 4.97
N GLY A 17 -15.37 -14.11 5.49
CA GLY A 17 -14.27 -15.08 5.48
C GLY A 17 -13.84 -15.60 4.11
N HIS A 18 -14.53 -15.21 3.04
CA HIS A 18 -14.08 -15.43 1.66
C HIS A 18 -13.01 -14.41 1.21
N ARG A 19 -12.75 -13.35 2.00
CA ARG A 19 -11.78 -12.27 1.71
C ARG A 19 -10.94 -11.87 2.92
N ARG A 20 -11.52 -11.85 4.12
CA ARG A 20 -10.86 -11.36 5.35
C ARG A 20 -11.32 -12.17 6.55
N LEU A 21 -10.38 -12.58 7.40
CA LEU A 21 -10.65 -13.29 8.64
C LEU A 21 -10.10 -12.47 9.81
N LEU A 22 -10.88 -12.35 10.87
CA LEU A 22 -10.49 -11.70 12.11
C LEU A 22 -10.39 -12.74 13.22
N PHE A 23 -9.32 -12.64 13.99
CA PHE A 23 -9.10 -13.41 15.20
C PHE A 23 -8.64 -12.50 16.33
N ASP A 24 -9.12 -12.74 17.53
CA ASP A 24 -8.83 -11.93 18.71
C ASP A 24 -8.01 -12.78 19.71
N HIS A 25 -6.95 -12.24 20.30
CA HIS A 25 -6.23 -12.92 21.38
C HIS A 25 -6.71 -12.38 22.76
N PRO A 26 -7.51 -13.14 23.52
CA PRO A 26 -8.18 -12.63 24.72
C PRO A 26 -7.22 -12.21 25.83
N GLU A 27 -6.07 -12.88 25.97
CA GLU A 27 -5.09 -12.57 27.02
C GLU A 27 -4.11 -11.46 26.65
N LEU A 28 -3.65 -11.40 25.39
CA LEU A 28 -2.64 -10.44 24.94
C LEU A 28 -3.25 -9.13 24.42
N GLY A 29 -4.55 -9.13 24.08
CA GLY A 29 -5.24 -7.96 23.54
C GLY A 29 -4.78 -7.56 22.13
N TYR A 30 -4.21 -8.51 21.38
CA TYR A 30 -3.83 -8.31 19.98
C TYR A 30 -4.81 -9.02 19.05
N ASP A 31 -5.24 -8.30 18.03
CA ASP A 31 -6.07 -8.85 16.96
C ASP A 31 -5.17 -9.28 15.80
N ALA A 32 -5.51 -10.42 15.20
CA ALA A 32 -4.91 -10.88 13.96
C ALA A 32 -5.93 -10.76 12.83
N ASP A 33 -5.59 -9.90 11.88
CA ASP A 33 -6.36 -9.65 10.68
C ASP A 33 -5.69 -10.33 9.48
N VAL A 34 -6.40 -11.26 8.85
CA VAL A 34 -5.88 -12.10 7.79
C VAL A 34 -6.63 -11.80 6.50
N MET A 35 -5.95 -11.16 5.55
CA MET A 35 -6.47 -10.96 4.20
C MET A 35 -6.12 -12.14 3.31
N LEU A 36 -7.09 -12.64 2.55
CA LEU A 36 -6.91 -13.73 1.61
C LEU A 36 -6.61 -13.15 0.22
N ASP A 37 -5.35 -13.23 -0.20
CA ASP A 37 -4.79 -12.80 -1.50
C ASP A 37 -4.90 -11.31 -1.85
N VAL A 38 -5.92 -10.60 -1.39
CA VAL A 38 -6.21 -9.22 -1.78
C VAL A 38 -6.38 -8.35 -0.55
N PHE A 39 -5.58 -7.30 -0.47
CA PHE A 39 -5.72 -6.25 0.51
C PHE A 39 -6.63 -5.15 -0.05
N VAL A 40 -7.83 -5.03 0.52
CA VAL A 40 -8.88 -4.13 0.05
C VAL A 40 -8.93 -2.90 0.98
N MET A 41 -8.44 -1.76 0.48
CA MET A 41 -8.52 -0.47 1.18
C MET A 41 -9.04 0.60 0.21
N CYS A 42 -8.34 1.73 0.04
CA CYS A 42 -8.69 2.72 -0.97
C CYS A 42 -8.62 2.16 -2.39
N HIS A 43 -7.70 1.22 -2.59
CA HIS A 43 -7.54 0.44 -3.79
C HIS A 43 -7.39 -1.05 -3.43
N GLU A 44 -7.64 -1.92 -4.39
CA GLU A 44 -7.34 -3.34 -4.23
C GLU A 44 -5.87 -3.59 -4.59
N LEU A 45 -5.11 -4.13 -3.64
CA LEU A 45 -3.74 -4.59 -3.84
C LEU A 45 -3.73 -6.13 -3.82
N ASN A 46 -3.30 -6.75 -4.90
CA ASN A 46 -3.36 -8.20 -5.09
C ASN A 46 -1.96 -8.83 -4.90
N PHE A 47 -1.90 -9.83 -4.02
CA PHE A 47 -0.69 -10.54 -3.62
C PHE A 47 -0.56 -11.95 -4.22
N VAL A 48 -1.44 -12.35 -5.14
CA VAL A 48 -1.37 -13.66 -5.80
C VAL A 48 -0.02 -13.82 -6.51
N GLY A 49 0.74 -14.85 -6.10
CA GLY A 49 2.08 -15.14 -6.62
C GLY A 49 3.16 -14.16 -6.15
N ARG A 50 2.87 -13.38 -5.11
CA ARG A 50 3.78 -12.39 -4.52
C ARG A 50 4.17 -12.75 -3.08
N LEU A 51 3.29 -13.43 -2.34
CA LEU A 51 3.51 -13.82 -0.94
C LEU A 51 4.71 -14.77 -0.76
N GLU A 52 5.07 -15.54 -1.79
CA GLU A 52 6.17 -16.50 -1.74
C GLU A 52 7.55 -15.89 -2.01
N ARG A 53 7.63 -14.57 -2.26
CA ARG A 53 8.90 -13.89 -2.56
C ARG A 53 9.77 -13.72 -1.33
N ASP A 54 9.19 -13.61 -0.14
CA ASP A 54 9.91 -13.47 1.13
C ASP A 54 9.29 -14.41 2.18
N GLU A 55 10.12 -14.97 3.07
CA GLU A 55 9.71 -15.97 4.06
C GLU A 55 8.93 -15.35 5.24
N TYR A 56 9.22 -14.09 5.56
CA TYR A 56 8.77 -13.45 6.81
C TYR A 56 7.82 -12.28 6.58
N THR A 57 7.91 -11.60 5.44
CA THR A 57 7.08 -10.43 5.13
C THR A 57 6.55 -10.48 3.69
N VAL A 58 5.59 -9.62 3.36
CA VAL A 58 5.30 -9.31 1.96
C VAL A 58 6.40 -8.42 1.38
N PRO A 59 6.62 -8.40 0.05
CA PRO A 59 7.70 -7.61 -0.52
C PRO A 59 7.52 -6.11 -0.27
N ILE A 60 8.64 -5.39 -0.26
CA ILE A 60 8.72 -4.01 0.19
C ILE A 60 7.89 -3.05 -0.69
N GLU A 61 7.81 -3.30 -2.00
CA GLU A 61 7.01 -2.50 -2.92
C GLU A 61 5.51 -2.64 -2.65
N GLU A 62 5.01 -3.81 -2.24
CA GLU A 62 3.63 -3.97 -1.79
C GLU A 62 3.38 -3.34 -0.42
N LEU A 63 4.32 -3.45 0.52
CA LEU A 63 4.22 -2.74 1.80
C LEU A 63 4.12 -1.22 1.57
N LEU A 64 4.97 -0.67 0.70
CA LEU A 64 4.92 0.73 0.32
C LEU A 64 3.59 1.09 -0.34
N LEU A 65 3.11 0.29 -1.29
CA LEU A 65 1.81 0.51 -1.95
C LEU A 65 0.65 0.45 -0.95
N SER A 66 0.73 -0.39 0.10
CA SER A 66 -0.29 -0.47 1.15
C SER A 66 -0.46 0.85 1.92
N LYS A 67 0.63 1.64 2.05
CA LYS A 67 0.63 2.97 2.68
C LYS A 67 0.27 4.06 1.68
N MET A 68 0.91 4.01 0.52
CA MET A 68 0.78 5.02 -0.52
C MET A 68 -0.57 5.01 -1.24
N GLN A 69 -1.38 3.96 -1.06
CA GLN A 69 -2.75 3.91 -1.58
C GLN A 69 -3.76 4.74 -0.77
N VAL A 70 -3.41 5.20 0.43
CA VAL A 70 -4.32 5.95 1.30
C VAL A 70 -4.54 7.35 0.71
N VAL A 71 -5.77 7.61 0.25
CA VAL A 71 -6.10 8.89 -0.44
C VAL A 71 -6.05 10.07 0.52
N GLU A 72 -6.50 9.87 1.75
CA GLU A 72 -6.41 10.81 2.86
C GLU A 72 -5.19 10.45 3.72
N LEU A 73 -3.99 10.74 3.21
CA LEU A 73 -2.73 10.46 3.90
C LEU A 73 -2.78 10.97 5.34
N ASN A 74 -2.43 10.08 6.28
CA ASN A 74 -2.27 10.41 7.69
C ASN A 74 -0.79 10.34 8.09
N GLU A 75 -0.50 10.83 9.29
CA GLU A 75 0.86 10.90 9.82
C GLU A 75 1.57 9.54 9.88
N LYS A 76 0.83 8.46 10.21
CA LYS A 76 1.39 7.11 10.28
C LYS A 76 1.83 6.63 8.90
N ASP A 77 0.97 6.76 7.89
CA ASP A 77 1.29 6.31 6.54
C ASP A 77 2.45 7.11 5.93
N VAL A 78 2.56 8.40 6.24
CA VAL A 78 3.69 9.24 5.83
C VAL A 78 4.99 8.75 6.46
N LYS A 79 5.02 8.56 7.79
CA LYS A 79 6.23 8.09 8.50
C LYS A 79 6.65 6.69 8.06
N ASP A 80 5.71 5.76 7.93
CA ASP A 80 5.99 4.40 7.47
C ASP A 80 6.55 4.42 6.04
N SER A 81 5.99 5.25 5.15
CA SER A 81 6.48 5.40 3.77
C SER A 81 7.88 6.01 3.72
N PHE A 82 8.17 7.03 4.53
CA PHE A 82 9.51 7.61 4.63
C PHE A 82 10.55 6.64 5.18
N ALA A 83 10.22 5.84 6.19
CA ALA A 83 11.12 4.81 6.70
C ALA A 83 11.48 3.80 5.60
N MET A 84 10.49 3.27 4.88
CA MET A 84 10.72 2.34 3.77
C MET A 84 11.56 2.98 2.65
N LEU A 85 11.23 4.22 2.26
CA LEU A 85 11.93 4.96 1.22
C LEU A 85 13.30 5.48 1.65
N HIS A 86 13.61 5.53 2.94
CA HIS A 86 14.92 5.89 3.47
C HIS A 86 15.84 4.66 3.54
N ASP A 87 15.29 3.49 3.89
CA ASP A 87 16.09 2.30 4.11
C ASP A 87 16.33 1.49 2.83
N HIS A 88 15.45 1.58 1.84
CA HIS A 88 15.49 0.74 0.63
C HIS A 88 15.71 1.58 -0.64
N ASP A 89 16.60 1.11 -1.51
CA ASP A 89 16.87 1.72 -2.81
C ASP A 89 15.76 1.42 -3.83
N ILE A 90 15.63 2.29 -4.84
CA ILE A 90 14.77 2.05 -6.00
C ILE A 90 15.60 1.38 -7.10
N ALA A 91 15.41 0.08 -7.30
CA ALA A 91 16.16 -0.69 -8.30
C ALA A 91 15.28 -1.78 -8.91
N GLU A 92 15.46 -2.04 -10.21
CA GLU A 92 14.82 -3.17 -10.88
C GLU A 92 15.50 -4.48 -10.48
N GLY A 93 14.72 -5.55 -10.31
CA GLY A 93 15.21 -6.90 -10.08
C GLY A 93 14.44 -7.66 -9.02
N ASP A 94 14.98 -8.81 -8.63
CA ASP A 94 14.39 -9.71 -7.62
C ASP A 94 15.04 -9.56 -6.23
N GLY A 95 15.64 -8.40 -5.94
CA GLY A 95 16.19 -8.11 -4.62
C GLY A 95 15.09 -7.91 -3.59
N LEU A 96 15.22 -8.53 -2.41
CA LEU A 96 14.27 -8.38 -1.31
C LEU A 96 14.43 -7.03 -0.57
N ASP A 97 15.57 -6.37 -0.75
CA ASP A 97 15.96 -5.14 -0.04
C ASP A 97 15.86 -3.89 -0.93
N THR A 98 15.16 -3.99 -2.05
CA THR A 98 14.99 -2.90 -3.02
C THR A 98 13.55 -2.80 -3.46
N ILE A 99 13.04 -1.58 -3.60
CA ILE A 99 11.70 -1.33 -4.12
C ILE A 99 11.75 -1.41 -5.65
N ASP A 100 11.07 -2.41 -6.22
CA ASP A 100 10.99 -2.58 -7.69
C ASP A 100 10.09 -1.50 -8.33
N PRO A 101 10.67 -0.52 -9.07
CA PRO A 101 9.88 0.51 -9.71
C PRO A 101 9.08 -0.02 -10.90
N ALA A 102 9.50 -1.12 -11.54
CA ALA A 102 8.84 -1.68 -12.71
C ALA A 102 7.49 -2.29 -12.33
N PHE A 103 7.42 -3.01 -11.20
CA PHE A 103 6.16 -3.51 -10.64
C PHE A 103 5.16 -2.39 -10.37
N ILE A 104 5.60 -1.34 -9.65
CA ILE A 104 4.76 -0.19 -9.29
C ILE A 104 4.26 0.53 -10.55
N ALA A 105 5.15 0.81 -11.50
CA ALA A 105 4.79 1.45 -12.75
C ALA A 105 3.81 0.60 -13.57
N LYS A 106 3.99 -0.73 -13.57
CA LYS A 106 3.08 -1.64 -14.27
C LYS A 106 1.67 -1.58 -13.70
N LEU A 107 1.54 -1.61 -12.38
CA LEU A 107 0.26 -1.44 -11.67
C LEU A 107 -0.42 -0.12 -12.09
N CYS A 108 0.30 1.00 -11.97
CA CYS A 108 -0.21 2.32 -12.32
C CYS A 108 -0.55 2.48 -13.81
N SER A 109 0.14 1.79 -14.72
CA SER A 109 -0.14 1.84 -16.15
C SER A 109 -1.44 1.10 -16.53
N GLY A 110 -1.80 0.10 -15.74
CA GLY A 110 -3.03 -0.69 -15.87
C GLY A 110 -4.24 0.00 -15.26
N ASP A 111 -4.04 0.76 -14.18
CA ASP A 111 -5.12 1.33 -13.40
C ASP A 111 -4.94 2.84 -13.12
N TRP A 112 -5.89 3.63 -13.62
CA TRP A 112 -5.87 5.09 -13.48
C TRP A 112 -6.10 5.54 -12.03
N GLY A 113 -6.88 4.79 -11.25
CA GLY A 113 -7.13 5.13 -9.85
C GLY A 113 -5.86 4.99 -9.02
N TRP A 114 -5.17 3.85 -9.14
CA TRP A 114 -3.85 3.63 -8.54
C TRP A 114 -2.85 4.70 -8.97
N TYR A 115 -2.73 4.95 -10.27
CA TYR A 115 -1.86 6.01 -10.80
C TYR A 115 -2.19 7.37 -10.16
N LYS A 116 -3.46 7.78 -10.13
CA LYS A 116 -3.85 9.10 -9.65
C LYS A 116 -3.53 9.26 -8.17
N THR A 117 -3.87 8.28 -7.34
CA THR A 117 -3.58 8.31 -5.91
C THR A 117 -2.08 8.29 -5.64
N LEU A 118 -1.34 7.36 -6.24
CA LEU A 118 0.09 7.21 -5.98
C LEU A 118 0.87 8.46 -6.38
N THR A 119 0.55 9.03 -7.55
CA THR A 119 1.22 10.24 -8.04
C THR A 119 0.90 11.48 -7.21
N MET A 120 -0.36 11.65 -6.77
CA MET A 120 -0.71 12.70 -5.81
C MET A 120 0.04 12.54 -4.48
N ASN A 121 0.16 11.31 -3.99
CA ASN A 121 0.81 11.05 -2.71
C ASN A 121 2.33 11.21 -2.80
N ILE A 122 2.96 10.82 -3.92
CA ILE A 122 4.37 11.13 -4.18
C ILE A 122 4.61 12.63 -4.12
N ASP A 123 3.81 13.42 -4.84
CA ASP A 123 3.97 14.88 -4.89
C ASP A 123 3.82 15.49 -3.48
N LYS A 124 2.80 15.07 -2.72
CA LYS A 124 2.62 15.49 -1.31
C LYS A 124 3.78 15.08 -0.40
N MET A 125 4.29 13.86 -0.54
CA MET A 125 5.37 13.36 0.31
C MET A 125 6.69 14.08 0.03
N ILE A 126 6.95 14.47 -1.22
CA ILE A 126 8.10 15.32 -1.56
C ILE A 126 8.00 16.66 -0.81
N ASP A 127 6.81 17.28 -0.82
CA ASP A 127 6.58 18.55 -0.12
C ASP A 127 6.69 18.41 1.41
N LEU A 128 6.25 17.28 1.97
CA LEU A 128 6.26 17.01 3.41
C LEU A 128 7.61 16.54 3.95
N ALA A 129 8.50 15.99 3.13
CA ALA A 129 9.75 15.39 3.61
C ALA A 129 10.59 16.29 4.53
N PRO A 130 10.76 17.61 4.25
CA PRO A 130 11.50 18.52 5.13
C PRO A 130 10.88 18.72 6.52
N ASP A 131 9.58 18.48 6.69
CA ASP A 131 8.88 18.63 7.97
C ASP A 131 9.08 17.40 8.88
N TYR A 132 9.48 16.26 8.32
CA TYR A 132 9.58 14.98 9.02
C TYR A 132 11.01 14.44 9.15
N LEU A 133 11.93 14.86 8.26
CA LEU A 133 13.25 14.26 8.10
C LEU A 133 14.35 15.31 8.18
N GLU A 134 15.57 14.90 8.58
CA GLU A 134 16.73 15.77 8.46
C GLU A 134 17.07 16.03 6.99
N GLU A 135 17.80 17.13 6.70
CA GLU A 135 18.09 17.59 5.33
C GLU A 135 18.63 16.48 4.42
N LYS A 136 19.60 15.70 4.91
CA LYS A 136 20.21 14.59 4.14
C LYS A 136 19.24 13.43 3.88
N GLU A 137 18.44 13.08 4.88
CA GLU A 137 17.45 11.99 4.76
C GLU A 137 16.32 12.40 3.81
N SER A 138 15.88 13.65 3.91
CA SER A 138 14.92 14.27 3.02
C SER A 138 15.40 14.25 1.57
N GLU A 139 16.66 14.63 1.30
CA GLU A 139 17.25 14.56 -0.04
C GLU A 139 17.20 13.15 -0.63
N VAL A 140 17.55 12.13 0.15
CA VAL A 140 17.52 10.71 -0.28
C VAL A 140 16.10 10.28 -0.64
N VAL A 141 15.15 10.52 0.25
CA VAL A 141 13.74 10.15 0.06
C VAL A 141 13.13 10.88 -1.14
N VAL A 142 13.39 12.19 -1.29
CA VAL A 142 12.89 12.99 -2.41
C VAL A 142 13.47 12.50 -3.74
N GLN A 143 14.75 12.14 -3.79
CA GLN A 143 15.37 11.57 -4.99
C GLN A 143 14.71 10.25 -5.40
N ARG A 144 14.47 9.35 -4.44
CA ARG A 144 13.81 8.05 -4.68
C ARG A 144 12.34 8.23 -5.10
N LEU A 145 11.63 9.16 -4.49
CA LEU A 145 10.26 9.53 -4.89
C LEU A 145 10.22 10.10 -6.31
N ALA A 146 11.15 10.98 -6.66
CA ALA A 146 11.27 11.52 -8.02
C ALA A 146 11.60 10.43 -9.05
N GLN A 147 12.45 9.46 -8.69
CA GLN A 147 12.72 8.30 -9.53
C GLN A 147 11.46 7.46 -9.76
N LEU A 148 10.73 7.08 -8.69
CA LEU A 148 9.45 6.37 -8.81
C LEU A 148 8.45 7.12 -9.68
N ARG A 149 8.30 8.43 -9.45
CA ARG A 149 7.42 9.32 -10.23
C ARG A 149 7.73 9.22 -11.72
N ARG A 150 9.01 9.27 -12.08
CA ARG A 150 9.48 9.21 -13.46
C ARG A 150 9.14 7.86 -14.10
N VAL A 151 9.47 6.75 -13.46
CA VAL A 151 9.19 5.41 -14.01
C VAL A 151 7.68 5.20 -14.18
N ILE A 152 6.87 5.65 -13.21
CA ILE A 152 5.40 5.61 -13.31
C ILE A 152 4.90 6.41 -14.51
N GLU A 153 5.44 7.59 -14.77
CA GLU A 153 5.03 8.43 -15.91
C GLU A 153 5.43 7.82 -17.26
N ASP A 154 6.66 7.30 -17.35
CA ASP A 154 7.25 6.78 -18.59
C ASP A 154 6.60 5.44 -19.04
N GLU A 155 6.03 4.64 -18.13
CA GLU A 155 5.41 3.35 -18.47
C GLU A 155 4.17 3.52 -19.40
N PRO A 156 4.08 2.81 -20.54
CA PRO A 156 2.97 2.94 -21.48
C PRO A 156 1.59 2.61 -20.90
N LYS A 157 0.68 3.58 -20.89
CA LYS A 157 -0.65 3.45 -20.30
C LYS A 157 -1.60 2.57 -21.13
N SER A 158 -2.31 1.66 -20.45
CA SER A 158 -3.28 0.75 -21.06
C SER A 158 -4.49 1.48 -21.68
N ARG A 159 -5.26 0.78 -22.53
CA ARG A 159 -6.49 1.35 -23.11
C ARG A 159 -7.55 1.63 -22.04
N LYS A 160 -7.71 0.75 -21.04
CA LYS A 160 -8.61 0.92 -19.89
C LYS A 160 -8.24 2.18 -19.12
N TRP A 161 -6.95 2.33 -18.80
CA TRP A 161 -6.41 3.52 -18.15
C TRP A 161 -6.76 4.79 -18.92
N LYS A 162 -6.48 4.84 -20.23
CA LYS A 162 -6.74 6.03 -21.07
C LYS A 162 -8.22 6.40 -21.12
N MET A 163 -9.10 5.41 -21.14
CA MET A 163 -10.54 5.63 -21.07
C MET A 163 -10.96 6.21 -19.70
N ARG A 164 -10.47 5.63 -18.60
CA ARG A 164 -10.75 6.11 -17.24
C ARG A 164 -10.18 7.52 -16.98
N ALA A 165 -9.04 7.85 -17.57
CA ALA A 165 -8.42 9.17 -17.50
C ALA A 165 -9.27 10.29 -18.10
N ARG A 166 -10.03 9.99 -19.17
CA ARG A 166 -10.97 10.97 -19.77
C ARG A 166 -12.14 11.33 -18.86
N ILE A 167 -12.55 10.39 -17.99
CA ILE A 167 -13.56 10.65 -16.96
C ILE A 167 -12.93 11.53 -15.87
N GLY A 168 -11.67 11.27 -15.54
CA GLY A 168 -10.90 12.04 -14.56
C GLY A 168 -11.49 11.96 -13.16
N GLU A 169 -11.23 12.98 -12.36
CA GLU A 169 -11.61 13.06 -10.95
C GLU A 169 -13.11 13.32 -10.74
N LYS A 170 -13.87 13.61 -11.82
CA LYS A 170 -15.33 13.84 -11.76
C LYS A 170 -16.11 12.65 -11.22
N LYS A 171 -15.55 11.45 -11.36
CA LYS A 171 -16.05 10.23 -10.74
C LYS A 171 -15.03 9.77 -9.71
N ARG A 172 -15.50 9.42 -8.51
CA ARG A 172 -14.67 8.78 -7.48
C ARG A 172 -13.90 7.58 -8.05
N TRP A 173 -12.68 7.40 -7.59
CA TRP A 173 -11.73 6.40 -8.13
C TRP A 173 -11.08 5.52 -7.07
N TYR A 174 -11.52 5.68 -5.82
CA TYR A 174 -11.07 4.97 -4.64
C TYR A 174 -12.29 4.61 -3.81
N GLU A 175 -12.16 3.59 -2.97
CA GLU A 175 -13.13 3.30 -1.91
C GLU A 175 -12.66 3.89 -0.58
N LEU A 176 -13.55 4.04 0.40
CA LEU A 176 -13.11 4.30 1.77
C LEU A 176 -13.26 2.99 2.53
N PRO A 177 -12.22 2.55 3.27
CA PRO A 177 -12.36 1.40 4.15
C PRO A 177 -13.56 1.63 5.08
N GLU A 178 -14.35 0.60 5.34
CA GLU A 178 -15.33 0.67 6.42
C GLU A 178 -14.55 0.95 7.71
N ASP A 179 -14.97 1.98 8.47
CA ASP A 179 -14.42 2.24 9.79
C ASP A 179 -14.46 0.91 10.55
N VAL A 180 -13.28 0.37 10.87
CA VAL A 180 -13.17 -0.67 11.88
C VAL A 180 -13.59 0.07 13.14
N VAL A 181 -14.90 0.06 13.45
CA VAL A 181 -15.46 0.66 14.63
C VAL A 181 -14.54 0.23 15.74
N ALA A 182 -13.75 1.16 16.25
CA ALA A 182 -12.78 0.91 17.29
C ALA A 182 -13.49 0.01 18.28
N HIS A 183 -12.99 -1.22 18.44
CA HIS A 183 -13.44 -2.11 19.49
C HIS A 183 -13.10 -1.40 20.79
N LYS A 184 -13.98 -0.47 21.18
CA LYS A 184 -14.01 0.19 22.46
C LYS A 184 -14.34 -0.92 23.44
N TYR A 185 -13.31 -1.37 24.14
CA TYR A 185 -13.43 -1.96 25.45
C TYR A 185 -12.70 -1.04 26.43
#